data_AF-A0A7W4BW15-F1
#
_entry.id   AF-A0A7W4BW15-F1
#
_cell.length_a   1.000
_cell.length_b   1.000
_cell.length_c   1.000
_cell.angle_alpha   90.00
_cell.angle_beta   90.00
_cell.angle_gamma   90.00
#
_symmetry.space_group_name_H-M   'P 1'
#
loop_
_entity.id
_entity.type
_entity.pdbx_description
1 polymer ?
#
loop_
_entity_poly.entity_id
_entity_poly.type
_entity_poly.pdbx_seq_one_letter_code
_entity_poly.pdbx_strand_id
1 'polypeptide(L)' 'MNRKKKINQTLKAKAKKANAKLHAANKSPYIAKADREQLAQAQLVIAPSAGVADSVLSDSDAVHSPAQ' A
#
# COMPACT_ATOMS: atom_id res chain seq x y z
N MET A 1 -21.12 33.83 -0.61
CA MET A 1 -19.68 33.58 -0.41
C MET A 1 -18.90 34.42 -1.41
N ASN A 2 -18.14 35.41 -0.97
CA ASN A 2 -17.31 36.20 -1.89
C ASN A 2 -16.37 35.31 -2.69
N ARG A 3 -16.16 35.65 -3.97
CA ARG A 3 -15.34 34.89 -4.93
C ARG A 3 -13.98 34.46 -4.35
N LYS A 4 -13.32 35.37 -3.64
CA LYS A 4 -12.05 35.14 -2.91
C LYS A 4 -12.14 33.97 -1.92
N LYS A 5 -13.21 33.90 -1.12
CA LYS A 5 -13.41 32.83 -0.12
C LYS A 5 -13.67 31.48 -0.79
N LYS A 6 -14.39 31.45 -1.92
CA LYS A 6 -14.66 30.23 -2.69
C LYS A 6 -13.35 29.65 -3.28
N ILE A 7 -12.55 30.50 -3.93
CA ILE A 7 -11.24 30.11 -4.49
C ILE A 7 -10.34 29.53 -3.39
N ASN A 8 -10.22 30.22 -2.26
CA ASN A 8 -9.38 29.77 -1.15
C ASN A 8 -9.84 28.42 -0.57
N GLN A 9 -11.15 28.19 -0.44
CA GLN A 9 -11.66 26.90 0.01
C GLN A 9 -11.32 25.78 -0.99
N THR A 10 -11.51 26.02 -2.29
CA THR A 10 -11.18 25.03 -3.32
C THR A 10 -9.70 24.69 -3.33
N LEU A 11 -8.81 25.68 -3.22
CA LEU A 11 -7.36 25.47 -3.18
C LEU A 11 -6.94 24.66 -1.96
N LYS A 12 -7.45 25.01 -0.77
CA LYS A 12 -7.18 24.25 0.47
C LYS A 12 -7.66 22.80 0.38
N ALA A 13 -8.85 22.57 -0.19
CA ALA A 13 -9.39 21.22 -0.36
C ALA A 13 -8.53 20.38 -1.32
N LYS A 14 -8.05 20.97 -2.42
CA LYS A 14 -7.15 20.30 -3.37
C LYS A 14 -5.79 19.97 -2.73
N ALA A 15 -5.20 20.92 -2.00
CA ALA A 15 -3.94 20.71 -1.29
C ALA A 15 -4.06 19.59 -0.24
N LYS A 16 -5.13 19.57 0.55
CA LYS A 16 -5.39 18.50 1.53
C LYS A 16 -5.47 17.12 0.85
N LYS A 17 -6.16 17.02 -0.29
CA LYS A 17 -6.26 15.77 -1.06
C LYS A 17 -4.91 15.33 -1.65
N ALA A 18 -4.08 16.26 -2.11
CA ALA A 18 -2.74 15.94 -2.62
C ALA A 18 -1.81 15.46 -1.49
N ASN A 19 -1.79 16.17 -0.36
CA ASN A 19 -0.94 15.81 0.79
C ASN A 19 -1.33 14.46 1.41
N ALA A 20 -2.63 14.15 1.47
CA ALA A 20 -3.10 12.85 1.95
C ALA A 20 -2.67 11.68 1.05
N LYS A 21 -2.44 11.93 -0.25
CA LYS A 21 -1.93 10.92 -1.18
C LYS A 21 -0.41 10.74 -1.09
N LEU A 22 0.32 11.84 -0.88
CA LEU A 22 1.78 11.82 -0.72
C LEU A 22 2.24 11.27 0.63
N HIS A 23 1.45 11.48 1.68
CA HIS A 23 1.73 10.95 3.01
C HIS A 23 0.75 9.82 3.34
N ALA A 24 1.03 8.62 2.82
CA ALA A 24 0.49 7.41 3.45
C ALA A 24 0.96 7.41 4.92
N ALA A 25 0.08 7.03 5.85
CA ALA A 25 0.45 6.97 7.26
C ALA A 25 1.68 6.06 7.42
N ASN A 26 2.85 6.66 7.65
CA ASN A 26 4.15 5.97 7.71
C ASN A 26 4.28 5.01 8.90
N LYS A 27 3.23 4.85 9.71
CA LYS A 27 3.22 4.03 10.91
C LYS A 27 1.93 3.23 10.94
N SER A 28 2.07 1.92 11.10
CA SER A 28 0.94 1.08 11.46
C SER A 28 0.34 1.64 12.77
N PRO A 29 -0.99 1.77 12.89
CA PRO A 29 -1.62 2.29 14.09
C PRO A 29 -1.10 1.53 15.33
N TYR A 30 -0.89 2.25 16.42
CA TYR A 30 -0.48 1.62 17.67
C TYR A 30 -1.63 0.74 18.17
N ILE A 31 -1.38 -0.56 18.24
CA ILE A 31 -2.30 -1.57 18.75
C ILE A 31 -1.79 -1.99 20.14
N ALA A 32 -2.66 -1.96 21.14
CA ALA A 32 -2.31 -2.39 22.49
C ALA A 32 -1.88 -3.87 22.50
N LYS A 33 -1.10 -4.30 23.50
CA LYS A 33 -0.56 -5.67 23.56
C LYS A 33 -1.68 -6.74 23.48
N ALA A 34 -2.77 -6.52 24.22
CA ALA A 34 -3.93 -7.42 24.23
C ALA A 34 -4.59 -7.55 22.84
N ASP A 35 -4.68 -6.45 22.08
CA ASP A 35 -5.32 -6.46 20.76
C ASP A 35 -4.44 -7.15 19.71
N ARG A 36 -3.11 -7.07 19.84
CA ARG A 36 -2.18 -7.81 18.96
C ARG A 36 -2.27 -9.32 19.17
N GLU A 37 -2.43 -9.77 20.41
CA GLU A 37 -2.59 -11.18 20.75
C GLU A 37 -3.94 -11.72 20.25
N GLN A 38 -5.01 -10.96 20.42
CA GLN A 38 -6.33 -11.32 19.87
C GLN A 38 -6.33 -11.40 18.34
N LEU A 39 -5.66 -10.46 17.66
CA LEU A 39 -5.52 -10.51 16.20
C LEU A 39 -4.68 -11.69 15.74
N ALA A 40 -3.59 -12.03 16.44
CA ALA A 40 -2.77 -13.21 16.13
C ALA A 40 -3.55 -14.52 16.32
N GLN A 41 -4.35 -14.62 17.37
CA GLN A 41 -5.23 -15.78 17.62
C GLN A 41 -6.33 -15.88 16.55
N ALA A 42 -6.96 -14.76 16.19
CA ALA A 42 -7.97 -14.73 15.12
C ALA A 42 -7.39 -15.08 13.74
N GLN A 43 -6.16 -14.65 13.44
CA GLN A 43 -5.47 -15.00 12.18
C GLN A 43 -5.14 -16.50 12.10
N LEU A 44 -4.79 -17.12 13.23
CA LEU A 44 -4.47 -18.56 13.30
C LEU A 44 -5.70 -19.46 13.07
N VAL A 45 -6.90 -18.96 13.39
CA VAL A 45 -8.16 -19.73 13.31
C VAL A 45 -8.77 -19.73 11.89
N ILE A 46 -8.36 -18.81 10.99
CA ILE A 46 -8.89 -18.67 9.62
C ILE A 46 -7.95 -19.29 8.56
N ALA A 47 -7.27 -20.40 8.89
CA ALA A 47 -6.53 -21.18 7.90
C ALA A 47 -7.03 -22.62 7.87
N PRO A 48 -7.70 -23.02 6.77
CA PRO A 48 -7.30 -24.27 6.16
C PRO A 48 -7.11 -24.20 4.63
N SER A 49 -6.12 -24.97 4.16
CA SER A 49 -5.89 -25.52 2.81
C SER A 49 -5.12 -24.73 1.71
N ALA A 50 -3.80 -24.94 1.74
CA ALA A 50 -2.82 -25.30 0.69
C ALA A 50 -3.03 -25.12 -0.84
N GLY A 51 -1.93 -24.71 -1.51
CA GLY A 51 -1.52 -25.04 -2.90
C GLY A 51 -1.73 -23.91 -3.92
N VAL A 52 -0.76 -23.36 -4.67
CA VAL A 52 0.34 -24.00 -5.42
C VAL A 52 1.49 -23.01 -5.62
N ALA A 53 2.71 -23.47 -5.35
CA ALA A 53 3.91 -22.97 -6.01
C ALA A 53 3.97 -23.60 -7.41
N ASP A 54 4.11 -22.80 -8.47
CA ASP A 54 4.60 -23.27 -9.77
C ASP A 54 5.48 -22.22 -10.45
N SER A 55 6.65 -22.67 -10.90
CA SER A 55 7.62 -22.06 -11.83
C SER A 55 8.16 -20.66 -11.50
N VAL A 56 9.34 -20.52 -10.88
CA VAL A 56 10.66 -20.57 -11.53
C VAL A 56 10.62 -20.91 -13.04
N LEU A 57 10.49 -19.88 -13.86
CA LEU A 57 11.14 -19.76 -15.17
C LEU A 57 11.81 -18.37 -15.19
N SER A 58 13.02 -18.22 -14.65
CA SER A 58 14.25 -18.13 -15.46
C SER A 58 14.06 -17.29 -16.73
N ASP A 59 14.05 -15.97 -16.59
CA ASP A 59 14.44 -15.06 -17.68
C ASP A 59 15.78 -14.43 -17.29
N SER A 60 16.79 -15.31 -17.26
CA SER A 60 18.20 -14.95 -17.14
C SER A 60 18.95 -15.82 -18.14
N ASP A 61 19.48 -15.15 -19.17
CA ASP A 61 20.44 -15.56 -20.20
C ASP A 61 19.91 -16.09 -21.54
N ALA A 62 19.80 -15.19 -22.54
CA ALA A 62 20.23 -15.45 -23.92
C ALA A 62 20.32 -14.16 -24.79
N VAL A 63 21.55 -13.60 -24.86
CA VAL A 63 22.21 -13.05 -26.06
C VAL A 63 21.45 -12.12 -27.03
N HIS A 64 21.72 -10.81 -26.95
CA HIS A 64 21.86 -9.98 -28.17
C HIS A 64 23.27 -9.40 -28.22
N SER A 65 24.20 -10.19 -28.77
CA SER A 65 25.50 -9.72 -29.23
C SER A 65 25.33 -9.25 -30.67
N PRO A 66 25.46 -7.95 -31.00
CA PRO A 66 25.45 -7.52 -32.39
C PRO A 66 26.86 -7.73 -32.95
N ALA A 67 26.98 -8.60 -33.94
CA ALA A 67 28.19 -8.77 -34.73
C ALA A 67 28.11 -7.92 -36.01
N GLN A 68 29.22 -7.22 -36.25
CA GLN A 68 29.64 -6.40 -37.41
C GLN A 68 29.08 -4.98 -37.51
#